data_AF-E6QLR2-F1
#
_entry.id   AF-E6QLR2-F1
#
_cell.length_a   1.000
_cell.length_b   1.000
_cell.length_c   1.000
_cell.angle_alpha   90.00
_cell.angle_beta   90.00
_cell.angle_gamma   90.00
#
_symmetry.space_group_name_H-M   'P 1'
#
loop_
_entity.id
_entity.type
_entity.pdbx_description
1 polymer ?
#
loop_
_entity_poly.entity_id
_entity_poly.type
_entity_poly.pdbx_seq_one_letter_code
_entity_poly.pdbx_strand_id
1 'polypeptide(L)' 'MSTPLTAKEHALRLASELLDMKREFLSDLEIQFLNSLRVSGGHPDDLTGLQMKTIGDVGKRLGLAE' A
#
# COMPACT_ATOMS: atom_id res chain seq x y z
N MET A 1 9.89 -12.86 -20.28
CA MET A 1 8.66 -13.15 -19.51
C MET A 1 8.75 -12.36 -18.22
N SER A 2 7.77 -11.54 -17.88
CA SER A 2 7.79 -10.77 -16.63
C SER A 2 7.49 -11.69 -15.46
N THR A 3 8.34 -11.68 -14.43
CA THR A 3 8.11 -12.40 -13.18
C THR A 3 6.79 -11.91 -12.54
N PRO A 4 5.92 -12.81 -12.06
CA PRO A 4 4.72 -12.39 -11.34
C PRO A 4 5.11 -11.64 -10.06
N LEU A 5 4.43 -10.53 -9.79
CA LEU A 5 4.62 -9.75 -8.57
C LEU A 5 4.26 -10.60 -7.35
N THR A 6 5.12 -10.57 -6.34
CA THR A 6 4.84 -11.11 -5.02
C THR A 6 3.71 -10.32 -4.34
N ALA A 7 3.03 -10.93 -3.37
CA ALA A 7 1.97 -10.26 -2.60
C ALA A 7 2.46 -8.96 -1.92
N LYS A 8 3.73 -8.92 -1.54
CA LYS A 8 4.36 -7.77 -0.90
C LYS A 8 4.62 -6.63 -1.91
N GLU A 9 5.09 -6.95 -3.11
CA GLU A 9 5.21 -5.96 -4.19
C GLU A 9 3.83 -5.40 -4.60
N HIS A 10 2.80 -6.26 -4.64
CA HIS A 10 1.44 -5.82 -4.90
C HIS A 10 0.95 -4.83 -3.83
N ALA A 11 1.23 -5.09 -2.55
CA ALA A 11 0.86 -4.19 -1.46
C ALA A 11 1.58 -2.83 -1.55
N LEU A 12 2.89 -2.80 -1.87
CA LEU A 12 3.62 -1.54 -2.06
C LEU A 12 3.10 -0.72 -3.24
N ARG A 13 2.76 -1.41 -4.33
CA ARG A 13 2.12 -0.78 -5.49
C ARG A 13 0.78 -0.17 -5.11
N LEU A 14 -0.09 -0.93 -4.43
CA LEU A 14 -1.38 -0.44 -3.95
C LEU A 14 -1.22 0.76 -3.00
N ALA A 15 -0.24 0.72 -2.10
CA ALA A 15 0.07 1.84 -1.21
C ALA A 15 0.45 3.11 -1.98
N SER A 16 1.19 2.97 -3.09
CA SER A 16 1.55 4.09 -3.96
C SER A 16 0.34 4.61 -4.73
N GLU A 17 -0.48 3.72 -5.30
CA GLU A 17 -1.72 4.09 -6.00
C GLU A 17 -2.71 4.79 -5.07
N LEU A 18 -2.82 4.37 -3.81
CA LEU A 18 -3.62 5.03 -2.79
C LEU A 18 -3.16 6.47 -2.52
N LEU A 19 -1.85 6.69 -2.39
CA LEU A 19 -1.27 8.01 -2.17
C LEU A 19 -1.35 8.92 -3.39
N ASP A 20 -1.33 8.36 -4.61
CA ASP A 20 -1.31 9.16 -5.83
C ASP A 20 -2.73 9.46 -6.35
N MET A 21 -3.66 8.51 -6.23
CA MET A 21 -5.01 8.61 -6.80
C MET A 21 -6.13 8.89 -5.80
N LYS A 22 -5.94 8.57 -4.52
CA LYS A 22 -7.00 8.62 -3.50
C LYS A 22 -6.63 9.42 -2.26
N ARG A 23 -5.56 10.21 -2.32
CA ARG A 23 -5.01 10.93 -1.16
C ARG A 23 -6.04 11.77 -0.41
N GLU A 24 -6.95 12.42 -1.13
CA GLU A 24 -8.01 13.26 -0.56
C GLU A 24 -9.04 12.49 0.28
N PHE A 25 -9.15 11.16 0.08
CA PHE A 25 -10.08 10.28 0.81
C PHE A 25 -9.39 9.48 1.92
N LEU A 26 -8.09 9.69 2.11
CA LEU A 26 -7.31 9.12 3.18
C LEU A 26 -7.33 10.05 4.39
N SER A 27 -7.41 9.46 5.59
CA SER A 27 -7.14 10.16 6.83
C SER A 27 -5.66 10.54 6.93
N ASP A 28 -5.33 11.54 7.74
CA ASP A 28 -3.94 11.95 7.99
C ASP A 28 -3.07 10.77 8.46
N LEU A 29 -3.63 9.87 9.28
CA LEU A 29 -2.94 8.69 9.77
C LEU A 29 -2.62 7.71 8.63
N GLU A 30 -3.56 7.46 7.72
CA GLU A 30 -3.35 6.59 6.56
C GLU A 30 -2.33 7.21 5.60
N ILE A 31 -2.36 8.53 5.40
CA ILE A 31 -1.37 9.24 4.59
C ILE A 31 0.03 9.10 5.21
N GLN A 32 0.17 9.28 6.53
CA GLN A 32 1.44 9.10 7.23
C GLN A 32 1.93 7.66 7.14
N PHE A 33 1.04 6.70 7.37
CA PHE A 33 1.34 5.28 7.26
C PHE A 33 1.85 4.90 5.86
N LEU A 34 1.10 5.23 4.81
CA LEU A 34 1.49 4.89 3.44
C LEU A 34 2.76 5.63 3.01
N ASN A 35 2.93 6.91 3.42
CA ASN A 35 4.18 7.63 3.13
C ASN A 35 5.37 7.02 3.88
N SER A 36 5.18 6.49 5.10
CA SER A 36 6.27 5.84 5.83
C SER A 36 6.81 4.63 5.07
N LEU A 37 5.92 3.86 4.42
CA LEU A 37 6.30 2.71 3.58
C LEU A 37 7.03 3.16 2.30
N ARG A 38 6.63 4.28 1.72
CA ARG A 38 7.27 4.84 0.52
C ARG A 38 8.65 5.42 0.83
N VAL A 39 8.78 6.15 1.94
CA VAL A 39 10.03 6.82 2.35
C VAL A 39 11.04 5.83 2.92
N SER A 40 10.61 4.79 3.61
CA SER A 40 11.53 3.74 4.07
C SER A 40 12.15 2.93 2.92
N GLY A 41 11.80 3.24 1.66
CA GLY A 41 12.19 2.46 0.49
C GLY A 41 11.71 1.03 0.61
N GLY A 42 10.53 0.83 1.22
CA GLY A 42 10.07 -0.45 1.77
C GLY A 42 10.43 -1.59 0.84
N HIS A 43 11.42 -2.40 1.24
CA HIS A 43 11.68 -3.63 0.53
C HIS A 43 10.43 -4.48 0.73
N PRO A 44 9.93 -5.20 -0.28
CA PRO A 44 8.80 -6.11 -0.12
C PRO A 44 8.97 -7.01 1.13
N ASP A 45 10.21 -7.40 1.41
CA ASP A 45 10.61 -8.21 2.55
C ASP A 45 10.33 -7.57 3.93
N ASP A 46 10.29 -6.25 4.03
CA ASP A 46 10.08 -5.52 5.29
C ASP A 46 8.59 -5.34 5.65
N LEU A 47 7.69 -5.59 4.69
CA LEU A 47 6.26 -5.52 4.97
C LEU A 47 5.82 -6.66 5.90
N THR A 48 5.36 -6.26 7.07
CA THR A 48 4.71 -7.16 8.02
C THR A 48 3.30 -7.54 7.54
N GLY A 49 2.79 -8.69 8.00
CA GLY A 49 1.43 -9.12 7.67
C GLY A 49 0.35 -8.11 8.09
N LEU A 50 0.56 -7.41 9.21
CA LEU A 50 -0.36 -6.35 9.66
C LEU A 50 -0.38 -5.17 8.68
N GLN A 51 0.79 -4.72 8.21
CA GLN A 51 0.88 -3.64 7.23
C GLN A 51 0.21 -4.03 5.91
N MET A 52 0.45 -5.25 5.41
CA MET A 52 -0.21 -5.75 4.22
C MET A 52 -1.73 -5.76 4.37
N LYS A 53 -2.23 -6.24 5.53
CA LYS A 53 -3.66 -6.22 5.84
C LYS A 53 -4.22 -4.81 5.86
N THR A 54 -3.54 -3.87 6.52
CA THR A 54 -3.97 -2.46 6.56
C THR A 54 -4.04 -1.85 5.17
N ILE A 55 -3.02 -2.05 4.33
CA ILE A 55 -3.02 -1.54 2.94
C ILE A 55 -4.19 -2.14 2.15
N GLY A 56 -4.44 -3.45 2.29
CA GLY A 56 -5.57 -4.13 1.65
C GLY A 56 -6.93 -3.60 2.12
N ASP A 57 -7.12 -3.43 3.43
CA ASP A 57 -8.36 -2.91 4.02
C ASP A 57 -8.64 -1.47 3.52
N VAL A 58 -7.61 -0.62 3.46
CA VAL A 58 -7.71 0.76 2.92
C VAL A 58 -7.99 0.74 1.42
N GLY A 59 -7.29 -0.12 0.66
CA GLY A 59 -7.51 -0.33 -0.77
C GLY A 59 -8.95 -0.75 -1.08
N LYS A 60 -9.48 -1.71 -0.33
CA LYS A 60 -10.87 -2.19 -0.47
C LYS A 60 -11.88 -1.11 -0.14
N ARG A 61 -11.67 -0.37 0.95
CA ARG A 61 -12.53 0.75 1.35
C ARG A 61 -12.62 1.83 0.25
N LEU A 62 -11.53 2.05 -0.49
CA LEU A 62 -11.44 3.08 -1.52
C LEU A 62 -11.66 2.55 -2.96
N GLY A 63 -12.04 1.28 -3.10
CA GLY A 63 -12.37 0.64 -4.39
C GLY A 63 -11.17 0.38 -5.29
N LEU A 64 -9.97 0.22 -4.72
CA LEU A 64 -8.73 -0.10 -5.44
C LEU A 64 -8.27 -1.56 -5.26
N ALA A 65 -8.94 -2.34 -4.41
CA ALA A 65 -8.66 -3.76 -4.18
C ALA A 65 -9.97 -4.55 -3.96
N GLU A 66 -9.98 -5.84 -4.32
CA GLU A 66 -11.11 -6.77 -4.09
C GLU A 66 -11.11 -7.37 -2.67
#